data_AF-F9S234-F1
#
_entry.id   AF-F9S234-F1
#
_cell.length_a   1.000
_cell.length_b   1.000
_cell.length_c   1.000
_cell.angle_alpha   90.00
_cell.angle_beta   90.00
_cell.angle_gamma   90.00
#
_symmetry.space_group_name_H-M   'P 1'
#
loop_
_entity.id
_entity.type
_entity.pdbx_description
1 polymer ?
#
loop_
_entity_poly.entity_id
_entity_poly.type
_entity_poly.pdbx_seq_one_letter_code
_entity_poly.pdbx_strand_id
1 'polypeptide(L)'
;MYEKTDKLCPKCFRWLRENNETLYCPDTILCQLVMPKVGRGSPPRLTLDKLQEVLAFEDSKSRQYQDRKRIERIKEAIARLR
;
A
#
# COMPACT_ATOMS: atom_id res chain seq x y z
N MET A 1 7.86 -7.05 18.41
CA MET A 1 8.29 -5.87 17.64
C MET A 1 7.70 -5.99 16.24
N TYR A 2 7.34 -4.88 15.62
CA TYR A 2 6.66 -4.84 14.33
C TYR A 2 7.64 -4.35 13.26
N GLU A 3 7.93 -5.18 12.26
CA GLU A 3 8.95 -4.88 11.25
C GLU A 3 8.36 -4.13 10.04
N LYS A 4 9.18 -3.30 9.40
CA LYS A 4 8.81 -2.59 8.15
C LYS A 4 8.83 -3.61 7.01
N THR A 5 7.76 -3.66 6.23
CA THR A 5 7.66 -4.58 5.08
C THR A 5 7.86 -3.84 3.76
N ASP A 6 8.23 -4.57 2.72
CA ASP A 6 8.21 -4.10 1.34
C ASP A 6 6.85 -4.28 0.66
N LYS A 7 5.79 -4.57 1.44
CA LYS A 7 4.44 -4.76 0.91
C LYS A 7 3.59 -3.54 1.23
N LEU A 8 2.84 -3.08 0.24
CA LEU A 8 1.92 -1.96 0.38
C LEU A 8 0.50 -2.46 0.59
N CYS A 9 -0.26 -1.71 1.37
CA CYS A 9 -1.67 -1.95 1.54
C CYS A 9 -2.41 -1.70 0.22
N PRO A 10 -3.17 -2.66 -0.31
CA PRO A 10 -3.87 -2.48 -1.59
C PRO A 10 -4.98 -1.42 -1.55
N LYS A 11 -5.50 -1.10 -0.35
CA LYS A 11 -6.55 -0.10 -0.17
C LYS A 11 -6.00 1.32 -0.05
N CYS A 12 -4.99 1.53 0.79
CA CYS A 12 -4.55 2.87 1.17
C CYS A 12 -3.08 3.19 0.85
N PHE A 13 -2.37 2.27 0.18
CA PHE A 13 -0.97 2.36 -0.25
C PHE A 13 0.01 2.76 0.86
N ARG A 14 -0.30 2.44 2.11
CA ARG A 14 0.68 2.51 3.21
C ARG A 14 1.49 1.23 3.26
N TRP A 15 2.76 1.35 3.66
CA TRP A 15 3.60 0.21 3.98
C TRP A 15 2.95 -0.61 5.09
N LEU A 16 2.71 -1.88 4.78
CA LEU A 16 2.24 -2.83 5.77
C LEU A 16 3.35 -3.04 6.78
N ARG A 17 2.95 -3.38 7.99
CA ARG A 17 3.86 -3.86 9.01
C ARG A 17 3.59 -5.35 9.22
N GLU A 18 4.59 -6.09 9.65
CA GLU A 18 4.46 -7.54 9.87
C GLU A 18 4.74 -7.96 11.30
N ASN A 19 4.06 -9.04 11.69
CA ASN A 19 4.42 -9.91 12.80
C ASN A 19 4.72 -11.32 12.24
N ASN A 20 4.92 -12.30 13.13
CA ASN A 20 5.29 -13.67 12.79
C ASN A 20 4.56 -14.24 11.56
N GLU A 21 3.24 -14.06 11.45
CA GLU A 21 2.44 -14.69 10.38
C GLU A 21 1.54 -13.72 9.61
N THR A 22 1.43 -12.47 10.08
CA THR A 22 0.37 -11.56 9.66
C THR A 22 0.90 -10.18 9.30
N LEU A 23 0.38 -9.66 8.20
CA LEU A 23 0.56 -8.29 7.72
C LEU A 23 -0.63 -7.44 8.15
N TYR A 24 -0.35 -6.28 8.71
CA TYR A 24 -1.39 -5.32 9.10
C TYR A 24 -1.08 -3.94 8.54
N CYS A 25 -2.15 -3.25 8.17
CA CYS A 25 -2.08 -1.86 7.79
C CYS A 25 -1.89 -1.01 9.06
N PRO A 26 -0.91 -0.09 9.09
CA PRO A 26 -0.72 0.80 10.24
C PRO A 26 -1.86 1.83 10.39
N ASP A 27 -2.74 1.96 9.39
CA ASP A 27 -3.96 2.76 9.48
C ASP A 27 -5.11 1.93 10.06
N THR A 28 -5.15 1.85 11.39
CA THR A 28 -6.19 1.15 12.14
C THR A 28 -7.49 1.94 12.26
N ILE A 29 -7.52 3.19 11.79
CA ILE A 29 -8.74 4.01 11.82
C ILE A 29 -9.51 3.80 10.51
N LEU A 30 -8.83 3.86 9.36
CA LEU A 30 -9.51 3.89 8.06
C LEU A 30 -9.42 2.57 7.27
N CYS A 31 -8.40 1.76 7.49
CA CYS A 31 -8.16 0.58 6.66
C CYS A 31 -8.35 -0.74 7.39
N GLN A 32 -7.89 -0.83 8.65
CA GLN A 32 -7.96 -2.02 9.53
C GLN A 32 -7.61 -3.36 8.84
N LEU A 33 -6.82 -3.30 7.78
CA LEU A 33 -6.57 -4.44 6.93
C LEU A 33 -5.56 -5.37 7.60
N VAL A 34 -5.94 -6.64 7.70
CA VAL A 34 -5.15 -7.73 8.26
C VAL A 34 -5.15 -8.86 7.24
N MET A 35 -3.96 -9.32 6.84
CA MET A 35 -3.78 -10.35 5.82
C MET A 35 -2.63 -11.29 6.21
N PRO A 36 -2.65 -12.57 5.81
CA PRO A 36 -1.53 -13.47 6.05
C PRO A 36 -0.27 -13.02 5.30
N LYS A 37 0.91 -13.29 5.86
CA LYS A 37 2.21 -12.94 5.24
C LYS A 37 2.51 -13.77 3.99
N VAL A 38 1.99 -15.00 3.93
CA VAL A 38 2.22 -15.98 2.85
C VAL A 38 0.91 -16.69 2.46
N GLY A 39 0.89 -17.29 1.25
CA GLY A 39 -0.26 -18.05 0.75
C GLY A 39 -1.29 -17.22 -0.02
N ARG A 40 -2.44 -17.83 -0.34
CA ARG A 40 -3.49 -17.26 -1.22
C ARG A 40 -4.09 -15.94 -0.72
N GLY A 41 -3.94 -15.62 0.56
CA GLY A 41 -4.42 -14.38 1.16
C GLY A 41 -3.36 -13.30 1.33
N SER A 42 -2.10 -13.52 0.90
CA SER A 42 -1.06 -12.49 1.03
C SER A 42 -1.28 -11.35 0.04
N PRO A 43 -1.08 -10.09 0.45
CA PRO A 43 -1.07 -8.98 -0.48
C PRO A 43 0.07 -9.19 -1.51
N PRO A 44 -0.18 -8.89 -2.79
CA PRO A 44 0.83 -9.01 -3.83
C PRO A 44 1.97 -8.01 -3.57
N ARG A 45 3.18 -8.37 -3.99
CA ARG A 45 4.24 -7.37 -4.12
C ARG A 45 3.87 -6.43 -5.26
N LEU A 46 3.78 -5.13 -4.97
CA LEU A 46 3.57 -4.13 -6.01
C LEU A 46 4.91 -3.83 -6.67
N THR A 47 4.98 -4.03 -7.98
CA THR A 47 6.13 -3.66 -8.80
C THR A 47 6.07 -2.18 -9.16
N LEU A 48 7.20 -1.63 -9.62
CA LEU A 48 7.29 -0.25 -10.11
C LEU A 48 6.25 0.03 -11.20
N ASP A 49 6.16 -0.84 -12.21
CA ASP A 49 5.15 -0.74 -13.28
C ASP A 49 3.74 -0.70 -12.72
N LYS A 50 3.43 -1.57 -11.75
CA LYS A 50 2.09 -1.64 -11.20
C LYS A 50 1.72 -0.38 -10.43
N LEU A 51 2.68 0.20 -9.73
CA LEU A 51 2.50 1.47 -9.03
C LEU A 51 2.32 2.65 -9.98
N GLN A 52 3.01 2.65 -11.11
CA GLN A 52 2.83 3.68 -12.15
C GLN A 52 1.44 3.60 -12.80
N GLU A 53 0.95 2.39 -13.12
CA GLU A 53 -0.42 2.18 -13.61
C GLU A 53 -1.46 2.70 -12.59
N VAL A 54 -1.28 2.33 -11.32
CA VAL A 54 -2.17 2.76 -10.24
C VAL A 54 -2.11 4.27 -10.06
N LEU A 55 -0.93 4.88 -10.14
CA LEU A 55 -0.77 6.33 -10.05
C LEU A 55 -1.57 7.03 -11.15
N ALA A 56 -1.43 6.60 -12.41
CA ALA A 56 -2.15 7.18 -13.53
C ALA A 56 -3.67 7.03 -13.37
N PHE A 57 -4.13 5.89 -12.87
CA PHE A 57 -5.54 5.65 -12.60
C PHE A 57 -6.09 6.54 -11.48
N GLU A 58 -5.38 6.65 -10.35
CA GLU A 58 -5.80 7.48 -9.21
C GLU A 58 -5.76 8.97 -9.57
N ASP A 59 -4.76 9.42 -10.34
CA ASP A 59 -4.66 10.79 -10.86
C ASP A 59 -5.85 11.12 -11.78
N SER A 60 -6.24 10.19 -12.67
CA SER A 60 -7.42 10.35 -13.54
C SER A 60 -8.75 10.43 -12.79
N LYS A 61 -8.83 9.83 -11.59
CA LYS A 61 -10.03 9.80 -10.74
C LYS A 61 -10.05 10.89 -9.67
N SER A 62 -8.92 11.52 -9.39
CA SER A 62 -8.75 12.50 -8.32
C SER A 62 -9.54 13.76 -8.61
N ARG A 63 -10.80 13.78 -8.17
CA ARG A 63 -11.66 14.96 -8.16
C ARG A 63 -11.73 15.62 -6.78
N GLN A 64 -11.17 15.00 -5.73
CA GLN A 64 -11.27 15.48 -4.35
C GLN A 64 -9.92 15.52 -3.62
N TYR A 65 -9.83 16.40 -2.63
CA TYR A 65 -8.61 16.65 -1.84
C TYR A 65 -8.10 15.43 -1.05
N GLN A 66 -8.98 14.47 -0.73
CA GLN A 66 -8.60 13.24 -0.03
C GLN A 66 -7.76 12.29 -0.91
N ASP A 67 -7.94 12.34 -2.23
CA ASP A 67 -7.18 11.53 -3.19
C ASP A 67 -5.70 11.97 -3.25
N ARG A 68 -5.39 13.24 -2.93
CA ARG A 68 -4.01 13.75 -2.92
C ARG A 68 -3.10 12.97 -1.97
N LYS A 69 -3.55 12.65 -0.76
CA LYS A 69 -2.74 11.87 0.21
C LYS A 69 -2.47 10.45 -0.28
N ARG A 70 -3.40 9.87 -1.05
CA ARG A 70 -3.24 8.53 -1.63
C ARG A 70 -2.24 8.56 -2.78
N ILE A 71 -2.35 9.54 -3.66
CA ILE A 71 -1.41 9.81 -4.76
C ILE A 71 0.01 10.06 -4.24
N GLU A 72 0.17 10.88 -3.20
CA GLU A 72 1.48 11.15 -2.59
C GLU A 72 2.15 9.87 -2.09
N ARG A 73 1.41 8.98 -1.41
CA ARG A 73 1.95 7.70 -0.95
C ARG A 73 2.39 6.79 -2.11
N ILE A 74 1.64 6.79 -3.20
CA ILE A 74 2.02 6.02 -4.40
C ILE A 74 3.31 6.60 -5.00
N LYS A 75 3.43 7.93 -5.09
CA LYS A 75 4.66 8.60 -5.56
C LYS A 75 5.86 8.28 -4.67
N GLU A 76 5.70 8.31 -3.34
CA GLU A 76 6.74 7.89 -2.40
C GLU A 76 7.14 6.42 -2.59
N ALA A 77 6.16 5.54 -2.82
CA ALA A 77 6.41 4.13 -3.08
C ALA A 77 7.21 3.91 -4.38
N ILE A 78 6.86 4.61 -5.46
CA ILE A 78 7.61 4.59 -6.72
C ILE A 78 9.04 5.09 -6.51
N ALA A 79 9.20 6.20 -5.79
CA ALA A 79 10.53 6.78 -5.52
C ALA A 79 11.43 5.84 -4.71
N ARG A 80 10.86 4.99 -3.84
CA ARG A 80 11.61 4.03 -3.02
C ARG A 80 12.03 2.77 -3.79
N LEU A 81 11.33 2.44 -4.87
CA LEU A 81 11.58 1.24 -5.69
C LEU A 81 12.40 1.55 -6.96
N ARG A 82 12.72 2.83 -7.22
CA ARG A 82 13.56 3.30 -8.32
C ARG A 82 15.01 3.39 -7.87
#